data_AF-A0A2V7I7M7-F1
#
_entry.id   AF-A0A2V7I7M7-F1
#
_cell.length_a   1.000
_cell.length_b   1.000
_cell.length_c   1.000
_cell.angle_alpha   90.00
_cell.angle_beta   90.00
_cell.angle_gamma   90.00
#
_symmetry.space_group_name_H-M   'P 1'
#
loop_
_entity.id
_entity.type
_entity.pdbx_description
1 polymer ?
#
loop_
_entity_poly.entity_id
_entity_poly.type
_entity_poly.pdbx_seq_one_letter_code
_entity_poly.pdbx_strand_id
1 'polypeptide(L)'
;MLGTVTPHRRGQRADRLRGRDHRHHHRQPRHRREDPHARHHPARRLHRARLRAPGHPDPPAGGPGIHAEPGVHPLPPGLVRRAPPRPQGQPPQARDPPPHRRGPRRRGQRAGGAARRGGPAVARRLAGDRADDPRGPGGNRLAGGSPVERALGLMAGAGVLPGRAAAEAARQGWRVVAFAFEEAPGLAEHAQAVIPSRIDNIQAVLGELTARRVSAALFVGKFWKHHVFAHRDRDVDEAARSLARTGLSDGALVEMVVATLAGLGIEVLDQRRFLSPWMASAGVLTVRSPTAEEWTEIRHGFDLARYLASSGIGQTVVRSMGVTVAVEAIEGTDETIRRGTRLAGPGAVVVKAVGTSQDYRFDIPTVGSATLEAMVEGGATALGIDGAKMLLVDREEVIRLADGAGIAVVSVE
;
A
#
# COMPACT_ATOMS: atom_id res chain seq x y z
N MET A 1 -50.45 -22.46 -6.84
CA MET A 1 -51.86 -22.85 -7.06
C MET A 1 -52.67 -21.57 -7.00
N LEU A 2 -53.43 -21.08 -7.98
CA LEU A 2 -53.87 -21.42 -9.34
C LEU A 2 -54.12 -20.02 -9.97
N GLY A 3 -53.99 -19.68 -11.25
CA GLY A 3 -54.06 -20.37 -12.54
C GLY A 3 -54.70 -19.31 -13.49
N THR A 4 -53.95 -18.70 -14.40
CA THR A 4 -53.86 -19.05 -15.84
C THR A 4 -55.14 -18.90 -16.68
N VAL A 5 -55.03 -18.04 -17.70
CA VAL A 5 -55.26 -18.32 -19.15
C VAL A 5 -56.47 -17.69 -19.86
N THR A 6 -56.09 -16.96 -20.92
CA THR A 6 -56.78 -16.40 -22.10
C THR A 6 -57.46 -17.46 -22.98
N PRO A 7 -58.26 -17.07 -24.00
CA PRO A 7 -57.74 -17.08 -25.40
C PRO A 7 -58.27 -15.91 -26.27
N HIS A 8 -57.50 -15.27 -27.16
CA HIS A 8 -57.16 -15.64 -28.57
C HIS A 8 -58.41 -15.90 -29.45
N ARG A 9 -58.60 -15.40 -30.69
CA ARG A 9 -57.70 -14.95 -31.79
C ARG A 9 -58.57 -14.58 -33.03
N ARG A 10 -58.15 -13.65 -33.92
CA ARG A 10 -58.05 -13.76 -35.42
C ARG A 10 -58.39 -12.50 -36.25
N GLY A 11 -57.56 -12.29 -37.30
CA GLY A 11 -57.82 -11.58 -38.57
C GLY A 11 -57.11 -10.22 -38.66
N GLN A 12 -56.39 -9.78 -39.70
CA GLN A 12 -56.13 -10.14 -41.12
C GLN A 12 -54.75 -9.45 -41.50
N ARG A 13 -53.76 -10.04 -42.20
CA ARG A 13 -53.48 -10.07 -43.67
C ARG A 13 -53.96 -8.81 -44.46
N ALA A 14 -53.26 -8.19 -45.43
CA ALA A 14 -52.02 -8.47 -46.18
C ALA A 14 -51.60 -7.25 -47.06
N ASP A 15 -50.40 -7.37 -47.68
CA ASP A 15 -50.02 -6.90 -49.05
C ASP A 15 -49.79 -5.38 -49.30
N ARG A 16 -48.89 -4.84 -50.16
CA ARG A 16 -47.91 -5.29 -51.20
C ARG A 16 -47.28 -4.00 -51.83
N LEU A 17 -46.00 -3.86 -52.25
CA LEU A 17 -45.38 -4.06 -53.60
C LEU A 17 -44.20 -3.03 -53.74
N ARG A 18 -42.95 -3.46 -53.98
CA ARG A 18 -42.15 -3.53 -55.25
C ARG A 18 -41.57 -2.22 -55.84
N GLY A 19 -40.26 -2.28 -56.14
CA GLY A 19 -39.56 -1.47 -57.16
C GLY A 19 -38.07 -1.84 -57.26
N ARG A 20 -37.66 -2.50 -58.37
CA ARG A 20 -36.27 -2.83 -58.78
C ARG A 20 -35.73 -1.71 -59.68
N ASP A 21 -34.41 -1.51 -59.76
CA ASP A 21 -33.70 -1.72 -61.05
C ASP A 21 -32.15 -1.78 -60.96
N HIS A 22 -31.57 -2.53 -61.90
CA HIS A 22 -30.15 -2.82 -62.13
C HIS A 22 -29.49 -1.82 -63.09
N ARG A 23 -28.13 -1.74 -63.10
CA ARG A 23 -27.30 -1.97 -64.32
C ARG A 23 -25.78 -1.99 -64.04
N HIS A 24 -25.13 -2.96 -64.69
CA HIS A 24 -23.69 -3.20 -64.83
C HIS A 24 -23.04 -2.29 -65.90
N HIS A 25 -21.70 -2.14 -65.86
CA HIS A 25 -20.85 -2.41 -67.03
C HIS A 25 -19.36 -2.70 -66.69
N HIS A 26 -18.85 -3.73 -67.36
CA HIS A 26 -17.47 -4.23 -67.44
C HIS A 26 -16.49 -3.28 -68.15
N ARG A 27 -15.18 -3.39 -67.82
CA ARG A 27 -14.09 -3.70 -68.79
C ARG A 27 -12.73 -3.92 -68.09
N GLN A 28 -12.12 -5.08 -68.33
CA GLN A 28 -10.67 -5.37 -68.29
C GLN A 28 -10.21 -5.64 -69.76
N PRO A 29 -8.97 -6.08 -70.11
CA PRO A 29 -7.64 -6.11 -69.44
C PRO A 29 -6.49 -5.61 -70.36
N ARG A 30 -5.22 -5.63 -69.91
CA ARG A 30 -4.06 -6.05 -70.74
C ARG A 30 -2.81 -6.42 -69.90
N HIS A 31 -2.13 -7.46 -70.39
CA HIS A 31 -1.02 -8.26 -69.84
C HIS A 31 0.38 -7.62 -69.92
N ARG A 32 1.31 -8.08 -69.04
CA ARG A 32 2.63 -8.74 -69.31
C ARG A 32 3.33 -9.04 -67.96
N ARG A 33 3.63 -10.31 -67.59
CA ARG A 33 4.94 -11.03 -67.68
C ARG A 33 6.10 -10.22 -67.08
N GLU A 34 6.95 -10.65 -66.13
CA GLU A 34 7.55 -11.95 -65.75
C GLU A 34 8.24 -11.86 -64.34
N ASP A 35 8.14 -12.96 -63.56
CA ASP A 35 9.13 -13.70 -62.73
C ASP A 35 10.17 -13.05 -61.74
N PRO A 36 10.85 -13.81 -60.85
CA PRO A 36 10.96 -13.52 -59.41
C PRO A 36 12.43 -13.33 -58.93
N HIS A 37 12.60 -13.06 -57.63
CA HIS A 37 13.89 -12.94 -56.93
C HIS A 37 14.75 -11.70 -57.27
N ALA A 38 14.57 -10.64 -56.48
CA ALA A 38 15.69 -9.76 -56.13
C ALA A 38 15.50 -9.25 -54.69
N ARG A 39 16.37 -9.73 -53.81
CA ARG A 39 16.61 -9.17 -52.48
C ARG A 39 17.07 -7.72 -52.65
N HIS A 40 16.61 -6.80 -51.80
CA HIS A 40 17.45 -5.84 -51.08
C HIS A 40 16.57 -4.84 -50.30
N HIS A 41 16.79 -4.79 -48.98
CA HIS A 41 16.31 -3.74 -48.07
C HIS A 41 16.79 -2.35 -48.55
N PRO A 42 15.95 -1.32 -48.35
CA PRO A 42 16.50 -0.08 -47.81
C PRO A 42 15.64 0.55 -46.71
N ALA A 43 16.36 1.19 -45.78
CA ALA A 43 15.87 1.99 -44.67
C ALA A 43 14.85 3.05 -45.11
N ARG A 44 13.71 3.13 -44.40
CA ARG A 44 12.75 4.22 -44.56
C ARG A 44 12.98 5.30 -43.50
N ARG A 45 13.35 6.48 -44.01
CA ARG A 45 13.28 7.79 -43.35
C ARG A 45 11.87 8.03 -42.82
N LEU A 46 11.75 8.47 -41.56
CA LEU A 46 10.50 8.96 -40.99
C LEU A 46 10.16 10.35 -41.57
N HIS A 47 8.99 10.47 -42.18
CA HIS A 47 8.41 11.75 -42.60
C HIS A 47 7.72 12.44 -41.41
N ARG A 48 8.00 13.74 -41.24
CA ARG A 48 7.36 14.63 -40.27
C ARG A 48 5.98 15.02 -40.83
N ALA A 49 4.90 14.68 -40.13
CA ALA A 49 3.54 15.03 -40.53
C ALA A 49 3.33 16.55 -40.44
N ARG A 50 2.86 17.17 -41.53
CA ARG A 50 2.32 18.52 -41.56
C ARG A 50 0.83 18.45 -41.22
N LEU A 51 0.39 19.16 -40.19
CA LEU A 51 -1.02 19.43 -39.93
C LEU A 51 -1.21 20.95 -39.87
N ARG A 52 -1.80 21.53 -40.93
CA ARG A 52 -2.63 22.74 -40.85
C ARG A 52 -3.68 22.68 -41.96
N ALA A 53 -4.95 22.72 -41.56
CA ALA A 53 -6.09 23.02 -42.43
C ALA A 53 -6.65 24.40 -42.03
N PRO A 54 -7.20 25.20 -42.96
CA PRO A 54 -7.62 26.58 -42.70
C PRO A 54 -9.07 26.65 -42.17
N GLY A 55 -9.33 27.45 -41.13
CA GLY A 55 -10.71 27.68 -40.66
C GLY A 55 -10.94 28.27 -39.25
N HIS A 56 -9.97 28.91 -38.60
CA HIS A 56 -10.23 29.64 -37.34
C HIS A 56 -9.73 31.09 -37.43
N PRO A 57 -10.45 32.06 -36.83
CA PRO A 57 -10.05 33.47 -36.87
C PRO A 57 -8.83 33.72 -35.99
N ASP A 58 -7.93 34.59 -36.46
CA ASP A 58 -6.72 34.97 -35.74
C ASP A 58 -7.04 35.79 -34.47
N PRO A 59 -6.27 35.63 -33.38
CA PRO A 59 -6.39 36.48 -32.21
C PRO A 59 -5.84 37.90 -32.47
N PRO A 60 -6.31 38.93 -31.75
CA PRO A 60 -5.98 40.32 -32.04
C PRO A 60 -4.51 40.66 -31.72
N ALA A 61 -3.93 41.51 -32.56
CA ALA A 61 -2.57 42.02 -32.45
C ALA A 61 -2.49 43.31 -31.61
N GLY A 62 -1.53 43.38 -30.68
CA GLY A 62 -1.12 44.60 -29.98
C GLY A 62 0.02 44.33 -28.99
N GLY A 63 1.25 44.76 -29.33
CA GLY A 63 2.52 44.51 -28.63
C GLY A 63 2.86 45.47 -27.46
N PRO A 64 4.14 45.66 -27.04
CA PRO A 64 5.41 45.27 -27.69
C PRO A 64 6.40 44.41 -26.85
N GLY A 65 7.29 43.72 -27.60
CA GLY A 65 8.60 43.07 -27.32
C GLY A 65 9.06 42.80 -25.88
N ILE A 66 9.67 41.65 -25.56
CA ILE A 66 11.05 41.28 -25.92
C ILE A 66 11.19 39.75 -26.16
N HIS A 67 11.96 39.36 -27.19
CA HIS A 67 12.41 37.99 -27.48
C HIS A 67 13.48 37.49 -26.50
N ALA A 68 13.48 36.19 -26.15
CA ALA A 68 14.62 35.28 -26.35
C ALA A 68 14.33 33.84 -25.82
N GLU A 69 14.89 32.88 -26.54
CA GLU A 69 15.01 31.44 -26.28
C GLU A 69 15.33 31.05 -24.81
N PRO A 70 15.02 29.81 -24.35
CA PRO A 70 15.43 29.35 -23.04
C PRO A 70 16.96 29.14 -23.01
N GLY A 71 17.66 30.08 -22.38
CA GLY A 71 19.09 30.02 -22.13
C GLY A 71 19.46 28.88 -21.17
N VAL A 72 20.39 28.03 -21.61
CA VAL A 72 21.18 27.17 -20.75
C VAL A 72 22.11 28.06 -19.92
N HIS A 73 21.98 28.05 -18.59
CA HIS A 73 22.94 28.73 -17.72
C HIS A 73 24.26 27.94 -17.67
N PRO A 74 25.41 28.55 -17.98
CA PRO A 74 26.71 27.94 -17.71
C PRO A 74 27.05 28.04 -16.21
N LEU A 75 27.57 26.95 -15.64
CA LEU A 75 28.12 26.92 -14.29
C LEU A 75 29.31 27.90 -14.15
N PRO A 76 29.49 28.55 -12.99
CA PRO A 76 30.61 29.47 -12.76
C PRO A 76 31.97 28.72 -12.68
N PRO A 77 33.07 29.30 -13.19
CA PRO A 77 34.38 28.66 -13.19
C PRO A 77 35.07 28.84 -11.84
N GLY A 78 35.07 27.80 -11.01
CA GLY A 78 35.80 27.86 -9.74
C GLY A 78 35.58 26.66 -8.82
N LEU A 79 35.94 25.45 -9.27
CA LEU A 79 36.41 24.30 -8.46
C LEU A 79 36.46 23.03 -9.33
N VAL A 80 37.38 23.00 -10.30
CA VAL A 80 37.80 21.75 -10.95
C VAL A 80 39.10 21.31 -10.30
N ARG A 81 39.02 20.49 -9.24
CA ARG A 81 40.17 19.68 -8.82
C ARG A 81 40.24 18.46 -9.74
N ARG A 82 41.20 18.49 -10.69
CA ARG A 82 41.55 17.35 -11.53
C ARG A 82 42.10 16.21 -10.67
N ALA A 83 41.45 15.05 -10.69
CA ALA A 83 42.08 13.79 -10.29
C ALA A 83 43.10 13.37 -11.38
N PRO A 84 44.29 12.84 -11.02
CA PRO A 84 45.25 12.38 -12.02
C PRO A 84 44.78 11.07 -12.68
N PRO A 85 45.15 10.83 -13.96
CA PRO A 85 44.71 9.65 -14.70
C PRO A 85 45.41 8.38 -14.19
N ARG A 86 44.62 7.31 -14.00
CA ARG A 86 45.14 5.95 -13.78
C ARG A 86 45.45 5.29 -15.13
N PRO A 87 46.59 4.59 -15.29
CA PRO A 87 46.89 3.83 -16.50
C PRO A 87 46.01 2.57 -16.60
N GLN A 88 45.57 2.26 -17.82
CA GLN A 88 44.84 1.03 -18.17
C GLN A 88 45.76 -0.19 -18.16
N GLY A 89 45.34 -1.28 -17.52
CA GLY A 89 46.02 -2.57 -17.63
C GLY A 89 45.39 -3.69 -16.78
N GLN A 90 44.70 -4.61 -17.49
CA GLN A 90 44.38 -6.00 -17.14
C GLN A 90 43.20 -6.33 -16.18
N PRO A 91 42.45 -7.43 -16.46
CA PRO A 91 41.18 -7.76 -15.81
C PRO A 91 41.39 -8.48 -14.46
N PRO A 92 40.47 -8.33 -13.49
CA PRO A 92 40.60 -9.02 -12.21
C PRO A 92 40.28 -10.51 -12.37
N GLN A 93 41.31 -11.34 -12.28
CA GLN A 93 41.19 -12.76 -11.96
C GLN A 93 40.78 -12.92 -10.48
N ALA A 94 39.81 -13.80 -10.25
CA ALA A 94 39.40 -14.28 -8.94
C ALA A 94 40.59 -14.78 -8.11
N ARG A 95 40.73 -14.30 -6.88
CA ARG A 95 41.59 -14.92 -5.85
C ARG A 95 41.00 -14.72 -4.45
N ASP A 96 40.37 -15.79 -3.96
CA ASP A 96 40.28 -16.07 -2.52
C ASP A 96 41.70 -16.19 -1.93
N PRO A 97 41.95 -15.69 -0.70
CA PRO A 97 43.16 -16.03 0.03
C PRO A 97 43.01 -17.41 0.72
N PRO A 98 44.01 -18.31 0.63
CA PRO A 98 44.00 -19.60 1.30
C PRO A 98 44.46 -19.47 2.77
N PRO A 99 44.06 -20.41 3.66
CA PRO A 99 44.54 -20.45 5.03
C PRO A 99 45.97 -21.04 5.14
N HIS A 100 46.69 -20.59 6.16
CA HIS A 100 48.05 -20.97 6.50
C HIS A 100 48.22 -22.48 6.79
N ARG A 101 49.37 -23.04 6.37
CA ARG A 101 49.82 -24.43 6.60
C ARG A 101 50.86 -24.53 7.73
N ARG A 102 50.82 -25.69 8.43
CA ARG A 102 51.89 -26.60 8.96
C ARG A 102 51.44 -27.11 10.35
N GLY A 103 51.26 -28.40 10.71
CA GLY A 103 51.69 -29.75 10.28
C GLY A 103 52.24 -30.50 11.52
N PRO A 104 52.52 -31.83 11.57
CA PRO A 104 51.80 -32.99 11.01
C PRO A 104 51.73 -34.25 11.97
N ARG A 105 50.98 -35.30 11.53
CA ARG A 105 51.05 -36.78 11.88
C ARG A 105 50.42 -37.20 13.23
N ARG A 106 49.60 -38.26 13.35
CA ARG A 106 49.73 -39.65 12.82
C ARG A 106 48.38 -40.34 12.51
N ARG A 107 48.49 -41.36 11.64
CA ARG A 107 47.49 -42.31 11.14
C ARG A 107 46.92 -43.24 12.24
N GLY A 108 45.64 -43.60 12.08
CA GLY A 108 45.00 -44.82 12.59
C GLY A 108 43.80 -45.15 11.70
N GLN A 109 43.68 -46.39 11.24
CA GLN A 109 42.91 -46.83 10.07
C GLN A 109 41.42 -47.11 10.35
N ARG A 110 40.67 -47.18 9.23
CA ARG A 110 39.24 -47.46 9.05
C ARG A 110 38.80 -48.88 9.40
N ALA A 111 37.52 -49.02 9.74
CA ALA A 111 36.49 -49.92 9.15
C ALA A 111 35.23 -49.80 10.04
N GLY A 112 33.96 -49.82 9.62
CA GLY A 112 33.29 -50.42 8.47
C GLY A 112 31.95 -50.98 8.99
N GLY A 113 30.84 -50.60 8.36
CA GLY A 113 29.48 -50.68 8.92
C GLY A 113 28.78 -52.05 8.94
N ALA A 114 27.75 -52.09 9.79
CA ALA A 114 26.42 -52.73 9.71
C ALA A 114 26.25 -54.16 9.15
N ALA A 115 25.63 -55.06 9.93
CA ALA A 115 24.25 -55.56 9.72
C ALA A 115 23.83 -56.74 10.66
N ARG A 116 22.65 -56.55 11.29
CA ARG A 116 21.49 -57.46 11.52
C ARG A 116 21.57 -58.82 12.26
N ARG A 117 20.45 -59.06 12.97
CA ARG A 117 19.76 -60.32 13.43
C ARG A 117 19.96 -60.58 14.92
N GLY A 118 18.98 -60.95 15.74
CA GLY A 118 17.54 -61.25 15.63
C GLY A 118 17.01 -61.44 17.07
N GLY A 119 15.68 -61.41 17.27
CA GLY A 119 15.04 -61.56 18.59
C GLY A 119 15.30 -62.92 19.27
N PRO A 120 14.78 -63.15 20.50
CA PRO A 120 13.34 -63.41 20.64
C PRO A 120 12.64 -62.93 21.92
N ALA A 121 11.32 -62.85 21.79
CA ALA A 121 10.20 -63.09 22.71
C ALA A 121 10.41 -63.31 24.23
N VAL A 122 9.44 -62.83 25.02
CA VAL A 122 8.48 -63.59 25.86
C VAL A 122 8.01 -62.76 27.07
N ALA A 123 6.75 -63.00 27.47
CA ALA A 123 6.07 -62.70 28.75
C ALA A 123 5.46 -61.28 28.90
N ARG A 124 4.13 -61.12 28.82
CA ARG A 124 3.01 -61.50 29.74
C ARG A 124 2.52 -60.21 30.44
N ARG A 125 1.25 -59.82 30.20
CA ARG A 125 0.09 -59.95 31.12
C ARG A 125 0.23 -59.00 32.34
N LEU A 126 -0.73 -58.18 32.78
CA LEU A 126 -2.20 -58.15 32.77
C LEU A 126 -2.59 -56.71 33.23
N ALA A 127 -3.61 -56.10 32.64
CA ALA A 127 -4.98 -55.94 33.15
C ALA A 127 -5.19 -54.95 34.33
N GLY A 128 -6.17 -54.06 34.15
CA GLY A 128 -6.99 -53.39 35.17
C GLY A 128 -6.36 -52.17 35.83
N ASP A 129 -7.09 -51.15 36.27
CA ASP A 129 -8.52 -50.87 36.15
C ASP A 129 -8.70 -49.37 36.45
N ARG A 130 -9.89 -48.85 36.15
CA ARG A 130 -10.36 -47.48 36.34
C ARG A 130 -10.13 -46.92 37.77
N ALA A 131 -9.80 -45.63 37.90
CA ALA A 131 -10.53 -44.66 38.75
C ALA A 131 -9.87 -43.27 38.72
N ASP A 132 -10.72 -42.25 38.68
CA ASP A 132 -10.44 -40.83 38.86
C ASP A 132 -9.84 -40.48 40.24
N ASP A 133 -8.81 -39.64 40.27
CA ASP A 133 -8.67 -38.52 41.24
C ASP A 133 -7.65 -37.49 40.71
N PRO A 134 -8.04 -36.23 40.45
CA PRO A 134 -7.13 -35.17 40.05
C PRO A 134 -6.57 -34.46 41.29
N ARG A 135 -5.43 -34.92 41.82
CA ARG A 135 -4.66 -34.16 42.82
C ARG A 135 -3.20 -34.64 42.91
N GLY A 136 -2.36 -34.11 42.02
CA GLY A 136 -0.90 -34.10 42.14
C GLY A 136 -0.40 -32.67 42.47
N PRO A 137 0.47 -32.47 43.47
CA PRO A 137 0.79 -31.15 44.02
C PRO A 137 2.04 -30.51 43.39
N GLY A 138 2.07 -29.17 43.42
CA GLY A 138 3.29 -28.36 43.26
C GLY A 138 3.64 -28.05 41.81
N GLY A 139 3.89 -26.82 41.39
CA GLY A 139 4.00 -25.58 42.14
C GLY A 139 4.58 -24.54 41.18
N ASN A 140 3.76 -23.58 40.79
CA ASN A 140 4.20 -22.20 40.62
C ASN A 140 2.97 -21.29 40.71
N ARG A 141 2.41 -21.17 41.92
CA ARG A 141 1.57 -20.01 42.22
C ARG A 141 2.51 -18.83 42.32
N LEU A 142 2.71 -18.15 41.19
CA LEU A 142 3.08 -16.75 41.24
C LEU A 142 2.02 -16.06 42.10
N ALA A 143 2.48 -15.51 43.22
CA ALA A 143 1.66 -14.74 44.14
C ALA A 143 0.81 -13.76 43.34
N GLY A 144 -0.49 -13.74 43.62
CA GLY A 144 -1.43 -12.80 43.02
C GLY A 144 -1.01 -11.37 43.33
N GLY A 145 -0.32 -10.74 42.38
CA GLY A 145 -0.41 -9.30 42.24
C GLY A 145 -1.86 -8.98 41.88
N SER A 146 -2.42 -7.96 42.53
CA SER A 146 -3.65 -7.31 42.04
C SER A 146 -3.52 -7.13 40.51
N PRO A 147 -4.56 -7.37 39.70
CA PRO A 147 -4.50 -7.02 38.29
C PRO A 147 -4.16 -5.54 38.24
N VAL A 148 -2.96 -5.20 37.78
CA VAL A 148 -2.60 -3.79 37.57
C VAL A 148 -3.52 -3.35 36.46
N GLU A 149 -4.50 -2.52 36.81
CA GLU A 149 -5.46 -1.99 35.84
C GLU A 149 -4.67 -1.25 34.76
N ARG A 150 -4.67 -1.81 33.55
CA ARG A 150 -3.92 -1.26 32.42
C ARG A 150 -4.70 -0.09 31.85
N ALA A 151 -4.12 1.11 31.95
CA ALA A 151 -4.74 2.33 31.46
C ALA A 151 -4.13 2.79 30.14
N LEU A 152 -4.99 3.05 29.16
CA LEU A 152 -4.63 3.47 27.81
C LEU A 152 -5.03 4.93 27.59
N GLY A 153 -4.06 5.78 27.27
CA GLY A 153 -4.29 7.11 26.72
C GLY A 153 -4.51 7.01 25.21
N LEU A 154 -5.74 7.16 24.76
CA LEU A 154 -6.07 7.14 23.33
C LEU A 154 -6.02 8.58 22.81
N MET A 155 -4.98 8.89 22.05
CA MET A 155 -4.81 10.17 21.36
C MET A 155 -5.64 10.13 20.09
N ALA A 156 -6.79 10.80 20.12
CA ALA A 156 -7.78 10.76 19.05
C ALA A 156 -7.63 11.97 18.12
N GLY A 157 -7.14 11.70 16.91
CA GLY A 157 -7.26 12.59 15.76
C GLY A 157 -8.62 12.45 15.07
N ALA A 158 -8.77 13.04 13.90
CA ALA A 158 -10.08 13.08 13.22
C ALA A 158 -10.50 11.71 12.66
N GLY A 159 -11.81 11.46 12.64
CA GLY A 159 -12.44 10.35 11.92
C GLY A 159 -12.98 9.24 12.83
N VAL A 160 -13.42 8.14 12.22
CA VAL A 160 -14.14 7.04 12.91
C VAL A 160 -13.23 6.02 13.61
N LEU A 161 -11.95 5.96 13.22
CA LEU A 161 -11.00 4.97 13.75
C LEU A 161 -10.73 5.09 15.26
N PRO A 162 -10.61 6.30 15.86
CA PRO A 162 -10.44 6.43 17.31
C PRO A 162 -11.56 5.75 18.12
N GLY A 163 -12.83 5.93 17.74
CA GLY A 163 -13.96 5.27 18.41
C GLY A 163 -13.90 3.75 18.28
N ARG A 164 -13.58 3.24 17.08
CA ARG A 164 -13.39 1.79 16.84
C ARG A 164 -12.23 1.21 17.67
N ALA A 165 -11.11 1.93 17.76
CA ALA A 165 -9.97 1.53 18.57
C ALA A 165 -10.29 1.58 20.08
N ALA A 166 -11.07 2.56 20.53
CA ALA A 166 -11.54 2.64 21.91
C ALA A 166 -12.42 1.43 22.27
N ALA A 167 -13.35 1.05 21.40
CA ALA A 167 -14.19 -0.14 21.56
C ALA A 167 -13.35 -1.42 21.71
N GLU A 168 -12.38 -1.60 20.81
CA GLU A 168 -11.51 -2.78 20.82
C GLU A 168 -10.57 -2.79 22.04
N ALA A 169 -10.05 -1.63 22.45
CA ALA A 169 -9.23 -1.51 23.65
C ALA A 169 -10.04 -1.87 24.92
N ALA A 170 -11.27 -1.36 25.04
CA ALA A 170 -12.16 -1.71 26.14
C ALA A 170 -12.47 -3.22 26.16
N ARG A 171 -12.74 -3.83 24.99
CA ARG A 171 -12.94 -5.28 24.86
C ARG A 171 -11.71 -6.09 25.30
N GLN A 172 -10.51 -5.57 25.09
CA GLN A 172 -9.25 -6.15 25.56
C GLN A 172 -8.97 -5.89 27.06
N GLY A 173 -9.88 -5.23 27.78
CA GLY A 173 -9.76 -4.97 29.22
C GLY A 173 -8.94 -3.74 29.60
N TRP A 174 -8.70 -2.80 28.67
CA TRP A 174 -8.08 -1.53 29.00
C TRP A 174 -9.06 -0.56 29.62
N ARG A 175 -8.60 0.18 30.62
CA ARG A 175 -9.25 1.43 31.03
C ARG A 175 -8.84 2.54 30.06
N VAL A 176 -9.77 2.92 29.16
CA VAL A 176 -9.50 3.91 28.11
C VAL A 176 -9.76 5.33 28.61
N VAL A 177 -8.77 6.21 28.45
CA VAL A 177 -8.89 7.65 28.61
C VAL A 177 -8.62 8.28 27.24
N ALA A 178 -9.63 8.90 26.65
CA ALA A 178 -9.51 9.49 25.32
C ALA A 178 -9.10 10.97 25.43
N PHE A 179 -8.12 11.37 24.64
CA PHE A 179 -7.66 12.74 24.44
C PHE A 179 -8.09 13.17 23.04
N ALA A 180 -9.18 13.91 22.95
CA ALA A 180 -9.79 14.31 21.68
C ALA A 180 -9.16 15.59 21.15
N PHE A 181 -8.29 15.47 20.15
CA PHE A 181 -7.68 16.60 19.45
C PHE A 181 -8.57 17.14 18.33
N GLU A 182 -9.43 16.28 17.79
CA GLU A 182 -10.35 16.56 16.69
C GLU A 182 -11.70 15.90 16.94
N GLU A 183 -12.63 16.10 16.01
CA GLU A 183 -13.89 15.37 15.99
C GLU A 183 -13.66 13.86 15.71
N ALA A 184 -14.01 13.05 16.71
CA ALA A 184 -13.83 11.61 16.72
C ALA A 184 -15.07 10.93 17.32
N PRO A 185 -16.06 10.54 16.49
CA PRO A 185 -17.29 9.91 16.96
C PRO A 185 -17.04 8.55 17.65
N GLY A 186 -17.94 8.17 18.55
CA GLY A 186 -17.93 6.87 19.24
C GLY A 186 -16.98 6.76 20.44
N LEU A 187 -16.20 7.80 20.76
CA LEU A 187 -15.29 7.76 21.92
C LEU A 187 -16.02 7.61 23.26
N ALA A 188 -17.09 8.40 23.47
CA ALA A 188 -17.80 8.46 24.76
C ALA A 188 -18.49 7.14 25.16
N GLU A 189 -18.73 6.25 24.18
CA GLU A 189 -19.36 4.94 24.40
C GLU A 189 -18.41 3.93 25.05
N HIS A 190 -17.09 4.14 24.89
CA HIS A 190 -16.08 3.14 25.25
C HIS A 190 -14.93 3.71 26.10
N ALA A 191 -14.79 5.03 26.17
CA ALA A 191 -13.83 5.70 27.04
C ALA A 191 -14.44 6.03 28.40
N GLN A 192 -13.68 5.82 29.46
CA GLN A 192 -14.07 6.24 30.82
C GLN A 192 -14.14 7.78 30.92
N ALA A 193 -13.30 8.47 30.16
CA ALA A 193 -13.29 9.91 30.04
C ALA A 193 -12.88 10.32 28.63
N VAL A 194 -13.50 11.37 28.12
CA VAL A 194 -13.11 12.06 26.89
C VAL A 194 -12.67 13.47 27.27
N ILE A 195 -11.39 13.77 27.04
CA ILE A 195 -10.75 15.02 27.43
C ILE A 195 -10.48 15.82 26.15
N PRO A 196 -11.16 16.95 25.94
CA PRO A 196 -10.82 17.87 24.86
C PRO A 196 -9.36 18.28 25.01
N SER A 197 -8.58 18.07 23.95
CA SER A 197 -7.13 18.20 23.96
C SER A 197 -6.68 19.06 22.78
N ARG A 198 -5.54 19.71 22.93
CA ARG A 198 -4.97 20.55 21.87
C ARG A 198 -3.48 20.33 21.80
N ILE A 199 -2.94 20.35 20.59
CA ILE A 199 -1.50 20.12 20.35
C ILE A 199 -0.66 21.25 20.97
N ASP A 200 -1.17 22.48 20.94
CA ASP A 200 -0.51 23.66 21.53
C ASP A 200 -0.49 23.67 23.07
N ASN A 201 -1.30 22.83 23.72
CA ASN A 201 -1.34 22.67 25.17
C ASN A 201 -0.96 21.24 25.59
N ILE A 202 0.17 20.75 25.07
CA ILE A 202 0.64 19.39 25.35
C ILE A 202 0.93 19.16 26.85
N GLN A 203 1.32 20.19 27.61
CA GLN A 203 1.61 20.05 29.04
C GLN A 203 0.38 19.63 29.85
N ALA A 204 -0.81 20.14 29.51
CA ALA A 204 -2.05 19.69 30.13
C ALA A 204 -2.33 18.20 29.84
N VAL A 205 -2.08 17.75 28.59
CA VAL A 205 -2.21 16.34 28.20
C VAL A 205 -1.26 15.46 29.02
N LEU A 206 0.01 15.84 29.14
CA LEU A 206 1.01 15.10 29.94
C LEU A 206 0.63 15.04 31.42
N GLY A 207 0.09 16.14 31.97
CA GLY A 207 -0.43 16.20 33.34
C GLY A 207 -1.59 15.22 33.56
N GLU A 208 -2.56 15.19 32.65
CA GLU A 208 -3.70 14.27 32.70
C GLU A 208 -3.28 12.80 32.56
N LEU A 209 -2.33 12.49 31.66
CA LEU A 209 -1.78 11.13 31.54
C LEU A 209 -1.20 10.64 32.87
N THR A 210 -0.42 11.50 33.54
CA THR A 210 0.21 11.20 34.83
C THR A 210 -0.83 11.05 35.93
N ALA A 211 -1.75 12.02 36.06
CA ALA A 211 -2.80 12.03 37.07
C ALA A 211 -3.70 10.78 37.00
N ARG A 212 -3.96 10.28 35.79
CA ARG A 212 -4.80 9.11 35.53
C ARG A 212 -4.04 7.79 35.51
N ARG A 213 -2.73 7.83 35.80
CA ARG A 213 -1.82 6.67 35.80
C ARG A 213 -1.90 5.88 34.48
N VAL A 214 -1.92 6.60 33.37
CA VAL A 214 -1.84 5.98 32.04
C VAL A 214 -0.46 5.35 31.88
N SER A 215 -0.42 4.10 31.42
CA SER A 215 0.83 3.35 31.23
C SER A 215 1.17 3.11 29.76
N ALA A 216 0.21 3.36 28.86
CA ALA A 216 0.39 3.21 27.43
C ALA A 216 -0.40 4.27 26.66
N ALA A 217 0.11 4.68 25.51
CA ALA A 217 -0.54 5.62 24.60
C ALA A 217 -0.79 4.96 23.24
N LEU A 218 -1.90 5.32 22.60
CA LEU A 218 -2.26 4.89 21.26
C LEU A 218 -2.67 6.12 20.45
N PHE A 219 -2.00 6.37 19.33
CA PHE A 219 -2.36 7.45 18.41
C PHE A 219 -3.20 6.87 17.28
N VAL A 220 -4.43 7.38 17.09
CA VAL A 220 -5.35 6.91 16.05
C VAL A 220 -6.06 8.10 15.44
N GLY A 221 -6.31 8.04 14.13
CA GLY A 221 -7.01 9.08 13.40
C GLY A 221 -6.05 10.08 12.76
N LYS A 222 -6.61 11.03 12.01
CA LYS A 222 -5.82 11.99 11.25
C LYS A 222 -5.37 13.13 12.15
N PHE A 223 -4.07 13.39 12.16
CA PHE A 223 -3.46 14.57 12.78
C PHE A 223 -2.84 15.45 11.69
N TRP A 224 -3.18 16.73 11.69
CA TRP A 224 -2.62 17.66 10.72
C TRP A 224 -1.48 18.47 11.33
N LYS A 225 -0.36 18.58 10.60
CA LYS A 225 0.82 19.33 11.04
C LYS A 225 0.52 20.80 11.33
N HIS A 226 -0.42 21.41 10.61
CA HIS A 226 -0.76 22.80 10.86
C HIS A 226 -1.29 23.00 12.29
N HIS A 227 -1.87 22.00 12.97
CA HIS A 227 -2.24 22.11 14.38
C HIS A 227 -1.04 22.20 15.34
N VAL A 228 0.14 21.72 14.92
CA VAL A 228 1.41 21.94 15.64
C VAL A 228 1.89 23.39 15.47
N PHE A 229 1.58 24.02 14.34
CA PHE A 229 2.13 25.33 13.94
C PHE A 229 1.12 26.50 14.02
N ALA A 230 -0.17 26.23 14.19
CA ALA A 230 -1.24 27.19 13.99
C ALA A 230 -1.22 28.36 14.97
N HIS A 231 -0.56 28.25 16.13
CA HIS A 231 -0.60 29.26 17.19
C HIS A 231 0.79 29.76 17.62
N ARG A 232 1.75 29.81 16.68
CA ARG A 232 3.03 30.49 16.91
C ARG A 232 2.96 32.02 16.86
N ASP A 233 1.77 32.60 16.94
CA ASP A 233 1.56 34.03 17.14
C ASP A 233 1.35 34.34 18.62
N ARG A 234 2.48 34.61 19.31
CA ARG A 234 2.72 35.60 20.38
C ARG A 234 3.94 35.15 21.19
N ASP A 235 5.00 35.96 21.11
CA ASP A 235 6.27 35.87 21.87
C ASP A 235 7.07 34.56 21.78
N VAL A 236 7.44 34.18 20.57
CA VAL A 236 8.32 33.02 20.34
C VAL A 236 9.78 33.47 20.23
N ASP A 237 10.64 33.01 21.13
CA ASP A 237 12.10 33.20 21.11
C ASP A 237 12.71 32.80 19.74
N GLU A 238 13.80 33.47 19.33
CA GLU A 238 14.46 33.26 18.02
C GLU A 238 14.84 31.79 17.78
N ALA A 239 15.10 31.03 18.85
CA ALA A 239 15.38 29.59 18.80
C ALA A 239 14.18 28.74 18.32
N ALA A 240 12.97 29.05 18.76
CA ALA A 240 11.77 28.33 18.33
C ALA A 240 11.31 28.75 16.92
N ARG A 241 11.63 29.98 16.47
CA ARG A 241 11.53 30.36 15.05
C ARG A 241 12.59 29.65 14.20
N SER A 242 13.80 29.48 14.70
CA SER A 242 14.88 28.75 14.02
C SER A 242 14.50 27.27 13.80
N LEU A 243 13.98 26.58 14.81
CA LEU A 243 13.45 25.22 14.65
C LEU A 243 12.25 25.13 13.70
N ALA A 244 11.40 26.18 13.65
CA ALA A 244 10.32 26.26 12.68
C ALA A 244 10.84 26.44 11.24
N ARG A 245 11.89 27.25 11.07
CA ARG A 245 12.53 27.57 9.78
C ARG A 245 13.35 26.39 9.23
N THR A 246 13.96 25.58 10.10
CA THR A 246 14.70 24.37 9.68
C THR A 246 13.79 23.18 9.39
N GLY A 247 12.55 23.21 9.86
CA GLY A 247 11.55 22.15 9.68
C GLY A 247 11.96 20.87 10.39
N LEU A 248 11.33 20.55 11.52
CA LEU A 248 11.39 19.18 12.05
C LEU A 248 10.77 18.25 10.99
N SER A 249 11.52 17.23 10.57
CA SER A 249 10.96 16.16 9.75
C SER A 249 9.89 15.40 10.54
N ASP A 250 8.99 14.71 9.85
CA ASP A 250 7.94 13.92 10.50
C ASP A 250 8.52 12.86 11.42
N GLY A 251 9.63 12.25 11.00
CA GLY A 251 10.38 11.30 11.83
C GLY A 251 10.89 11.93 13.12
N ALA A 252 11.48 13.13 13.06
CA ALA A 252 11.99 13.82 14.25
C ALA A 252 10.87 14.20 15.23
N LEU A 253 9.69 14.58 14.72
CA LEU A 253 8.51 14.86 15.55
C LEU A 253 8.02 13.58 16.25
N VAL A 254 7.91 12.47 15.51
CA VAL A 254 7.54 11.16 16.05
C VAL A 254 8.50 10.71 17.14
N GLU A 255 9.80 10.80 16.90
CA GLU A 255 10.84 10.42 17.88
C GLU A 255 10.75 11.26 19.15
N MET A 256 10.50 12.57 19.04
CA MET A 256 10.32 13.45 20.18
C MET A 256 9.10 13.04 21.03
N VAL A 257 7.97 12.72 20.39
CA VAL A 257 6.75 12.26 21.08
C VAL A 257 7.02 10.95 21.81
N VAL A 258 7.65 9.98 21.15
CA VAL A 258 8.01 8.69 21.76
C VAL A 258 8.93 8.89 22.96
N ALA A 259 10.00 9.69 22.82
CA ALA A 259 10.95 9.94 23.90
C ALA A 259 10.30 10.64 25.09
N THR A 260 9.43 11.62 24.83
CA THR A 260 8.70 12.36 25.87
C THR A 260 7.79 11.42 26.67
N LEU A 261 6.99 10.59 26.00
CA LEU A 261 6.09 9.64 26.66
C LEU A 261 6.87 8.53 27.38
N ALA A 262 7.96 8.03 26.80
CA ALA A 262 8.82 7.05 27.45
C ALA A 262 9.45 7.58 28.74
N GLY A 263 9.83 8.87 28.78
CA GLY A 263 10.32 9.55 29.99
C GLY A 263 9.30 9.59 31.14
N LEU A 264 8.00 9.48 30.82
CA LEU A 264 6.91 9.36 31.79
C LEU A 264 6.55 7.89 32.10
N GLY A 265 7.28 6.92 31.54
CA GLY A 265 6.95 5.49 31.67
C GLY A 265 5.74 5.06 30.84
N ILE A 266 5.39 5.82 29.79
CA ILE A 266 4.24 5.54 28.91
C ILE A 266 4.74 4.94 27.60
N GLU A 267 4.34 3.70 27.33
CA GLU A 267 4.67 3.00 26.08
C GLU A 267 3.73 3.44 24.95
N VAL A 268 4.28 3.81 23.78
CA VAL A 268 3.47 4.06 22.58
C VAL A 268 3.22 2.75 21.83
N LEU A 269 1.96 2.36 21.70
CA LEU A 269 1.53 1.08 21.16
C LEU A 269 1.30 1.10 19.64
N ASP A 270 1.48 -0.07 19.02
CA ASP A 270 1.15 -0.34 17.62
C ASP A 270 -0.38 -0.32 17.40
N GLN A 271 -0.85 0.43 16.39
CA GLN A 271 -2.27 0.56 16.08
C GLN A 271 -2.93 -0.75 15.64
N ARG A 272 -2.20 -1.65 15.00
CA ARG A 272 -2.75 -2.91 14.45
C ARG A 272 -3.33 -3.80 15.53
N ARG A 273 -2.81 -3.72 16.75
CA ARG A 273 -3.36 -4.41 17.93
C ARG A 273 -4.84 -4.08 18.16
N PHE A 274 -5.23 -2.84 17.91
CA PHE A 274 -6.57 -2.31 18.20
C PHE A 274 -7.40 -2.15 16.92
N LEU A 275 -6.78 -2.33 15.76
CA LEU A 275 -7.44 -2.28 14.46
C LEU A 275 -7.50 -3.65 13.76
N SER A 276 -7.03 -4.72 14.41
CA SER A 276 -6.91 -6.06 13.81
C SER A 276 -8.18 -6.59 13.12
N PRO A 277 -9.42 -6.34 13.61
CA PRO A 277 -10.62 -6.80 12.91
C PRO A 277 -10.82 -6.19 11.51
N TRP A 278 -10.24 -5.01 11.27
CA TRP A 278 -10.36 -4.26 10.01
C TRP A 278 -9.10 -4.36 9.13
N MET A 279 -8.08 -5.10 9.56
CA MET A 279 -6.89 -5.34 8.76
C MET A 279 -7.21 -6.30 7.61
N ALA A 280 -6.63 -6.03 6.43
CA ALA A 280 -6.74 -6.90 5.28
C ALA A 280 -6.11 -8.27 5.59
N SER A 281 -6.93 -9.32 5.59
CA SER A 281 -6.48 -10.71 5.68
C SER A 281 -5.84 -11.14 4.37
N ALA A 282 -4.76 -11.92 4.40
CA ALA A 282 -4.16 -12.48 3.18
C ALA A 282 -5.17 -13.31 2.37
N GLY A 283 -5.04 -13.28 1.05
CA GLY A 283 -5.91 -13.98 0.10
C GLY A 283 -6.75 -13.05 -0.77
N VAL A 284 -7.58 -13.67 -1.62
CA VAL A 284 -8.55 -12.96 -2.45
C VAL A 284 -9.71 -12.50 -1.56
N LEU A 285 -10.04 -11.21 -1.62
CA LEU A 285 -11.06 -10.59 -0.76
C LEU A 285 -12.43 -10.47 -1.44
N THR A 286 -12.44 -10.53 -2.76
CA THR A 286 -13.63 -10.44 -3.63
C THR A 286 -14.07 -11.81 -4.14
N VAL A 287 -15.25 -11.88 -4.74
CA VAL A 287 -15.74 -13.09 -5.42
C VAL A 287 -14.85 -13.44 -6.62
N ARG A 288 -14.41 -12.43 -7.37
CA ARG A 288 -13.50 -12.61 -8.51
C ARG A 288 -12.05 -12.64 -8.05
N SER A 289 -11.31 -13.66 -8.51
CA SER A 289 -9.85 -13.72 -8.40
C SER A 289 -9.16 -12.99 -9.55
N PRO A 290 -7.95 -12.43 -9.34
CA PRO A 290 -7.18 -11.86 -10.43
C PRO A 290 -6.84 -12.88 -11.52
N THR A 291 -6.80 -12.47 -12.78
CA THR A 291 -6.33 -13.30 -13.90
C THR A 291 -4.81 -13.51 -13.85
N ALA A 292 -4.28 -14.37 -14.72
CA ALA A 292 -2.83 -14.60 -14.80
C ALA A 292 -2.05 -13.33 -15.19
N GLU A 293 -2.62 -12.52 -16.09
CA GLU A 293 -2.07 -11.25 -16.53
C GLU A 293 -2.10 -10.23 -15.39
N GLU A 294 -3.25 -10.10 -14.70
CA GLU A 294 -3.36 -9.21 -13.54
C GLU A 294 -2.42 -9.62 -12.42
N TRP A 295 -2.25 -10.91 -12.15
CA TRP A 295 -1.26 -11.39 -11.19
C TRP A 295 0.17 -11.01 -11.57
N THR A 296 0.49 -10.98 -12.86
CA THR A 296 1.80 -10.54 -13.33
C THR A 296 1.98 -9.04 -13.11
N GLU A 297 0.93 -8.24 -13.34
CA GLU A 297 0.95 -6.81 -13.03
C GLU A 297 1.07 -6.53 -11.52
N ILE A 298 0.36 -7.29 -10.70
CA ILE A 298 0.39 -7.19 -9.24
C ILE A 298 1.81 -7.46 -8.72
N ARG A 299 2.43 -8.55 -9.16
CA ARG A 299 3.77 -8.95 -8.67
C ARG A 299 4.83 -7.90 -8.94
N HIS A 300 5.03 -7.46 -10.19
CA HIS A 300 6.06 -6.42 -10.42
C HIS A 300 5.63 -5.04 -9.90
N GLY A 301 4.31 -4.82 -9.70
CA GLY A 301 3.82 -3.61 -9.05
C GLY A 301 4.27 -3.53 -7.59
N PHE A 302 4.25 -4.65 -6.86
CA PHE A 302 4.72 -4.68 -5.48
C PHE A 302 6.20 -4.35 -5.33
N ASP A 303 7.05 -4.84 -6.24
CA ASP A 303 8.49 -4.56 -6.19
C ASP A 303 8.76 -3.04 -6.20
N LEU A 304 8.09 -2.32 -7.11
CA LEU A 304 8.23 -0.87 -7.21
C LEU A 304 7.50 -0.13 -6.08
N ALA A 305 6.27 -0.51 -5.76
CA ALA A 305 5.46 0.16 -4.74
C ALA A 305 6.12 0.08 -3.36
N ARG A 306 6.68 -1.07 -2.97
CA ARG A 306 7.39 -1.23 -1.69
C ARG A 306 8.66 -0.37 -1.63
N TYR A 307 9.39 -0.25 -2.73
CA TYR A 307 10.57 0.64 -2.81
C TYR A 307 10.20 2.11 -2.63
N LEU A 308 9.16 2.57 -3.33
CA LEU A 308 8.66 3.95 -3.23
C LEU A 308 8.14 4.27 -1.83
N ALA A 309 7.39 3.35 -1.23
CA ALA A 309 6.84 3.49 0.11
C ALA A 309 7.96 3.59 1.16
N SER A 310 8.98 2.73 1.04
CA SER A 310 10.14 2.74 1.95
C SER A 310 11.01 3.99 1.79
N SER A 311 10.91 4.67 0.64
CA SER A 311 11.61 5.93 0.35
C SER A 311 10.81 7.17 0.73
N GLY A 312 9.57 7.01 1.25
CA GLY A 312 8.70 8.12 1.63
C GLY A 312 8.16 8.94 0.46
N ILE A 313 8.11 8.37 -0.75
CA ILE A 313 7.62 9.06 -1.96
C ILE A 313 6.10 8.90 -2.09
N GLY A 314 5.63 7.65 -2.06
CA GLY A 314 4.23 7.27 -2.23
C GLY A 314 4.09 5.76 -2.15
N GLN A 315 2.86 5.26 -2.04
CA GLN A 315 2.58 3.86 -1.71
C GLN A 315 1.88 3.12 -2.85
N THR A 316 1.36 3.83 -3.85
CA THR A 316 0.52 3.30 -4.92
C THR A 316 1.20 3.39 -6.28
N VAL A 317 1.04 2.35 -7.08
CA VAL A 317 1.40 2.34 -8.50
C VAL A 317 0.22 1.84 -9.33
N VAL A 318 0.09 2.37 -10.54
CA VAL A 318 -0.88 1.90 -11.54
C VAL A 318 -0.11 1.30 -12.70
N ARG A 319 -0.42 0.07 -13.05
CA ARG A 319 0.25 -0.69 -14.10
C ARG A 319 -0.72 -1.18 -15.17
N SER A 320 -0.24 -1.30 -16.39
CA SER A 320 -0.99 -1.87 -17.51
C SER A 320 -0.02 -2.36 -18.58
N MET A 321 -0.28 -3.55 -19.12
CA MET A 321 0.46 -4.14 -20.24
C MET A 321 1.99 -4.14 -20.03
N GLY A 322 2.44 -4.48 -18.82
CA GLY A 322 3.85 -4.55 -18.43
C GLY A 322 4.46 -3.22 -18.00
N VAL A 323 3.76 -2.10 -18.14
CA VAL A 323 4.29 -0.75 -17.92
C VAL A 323 3.72 -0.12 -16.66
N THR A 324 4.56 0.57 -15.88
CA THR A 324 4.09 1.47 -14.81
C THR A 324 3.63 2.79 -15.42
N VAL A 325 2.34 3.06 -15.31
CA VAL A 325 1.67 4.21 -15.95
C VAL A 325 1.59 5.39 -14.99
N ALA A 326 1.42 5.13 -13.70
CA ALA A 326 1.46 6.15 -12.66
C ALA A 326 2.12 5.61 -11.38
N VAL A 327 2.72 6.54 -10.66
CA VAL A 327 3.32 6.37 -9.33
C VAL A 327 2.76 7.49 -8.45
N GLU A 328 2.34 7.13 -7.24
CA GLU A 328 1.88 8.09 -6.23
C GLU A 328 3.02 8.95 -5.72
N ALA A 329 2.72 10.23 -5.52
CA ALA A 329 3.54 11.16 -4.80
C ALA A 329 2.64 12.06 -3.93
N ILE A 330 2.85 13.37 -3.96
CA ILE A 330 2.15 14.34 -3.11
C ILE A 330 0.65 14.45 -3.40
N GLU A 331 0.18 14.01 -4.58
CA GLU A 331 -1.24 14.11 -4.95
C GLU A 331 -2.13 13.10 -4.22
N GLY A 332 -1.55 12.02 -3.70
CA GLY A 332 -2.26 10.95 -2.99
C GLY A 332 -2.90 9.90 -3.89
N THR A 333 -3.25 8.77 -3.25
CA THR A 333 -3.69 7.52 -3.88
C THR A 333 -4.80 7.69 -4.92
N ASP A 334 -5.89 8.37 -4.59
CA ASP A 334 -7.08 8.41 -5.46
C ASP A 334 -6.80 9.22 -6.74
N GLU A 335 -6.08 10.34 -6.65
CA GLU A 335 -5.67 11.14 -7.80
C GLU A 335 -4.64 10.41 -8.67
N THR A 336 -3.73 9.65 -8.06
CA THR A 336 -2.81 8.77 -8.80
C THR A 336 -3.58 7.71 -9.58
N ILE A 337 -4.61 7.09 -8.99
CA ILE A 337 -5.45 6.10 -9.66
C ILE A 337 -6.16 6.74 -10.86
N ARG A 338 -6.87 7.85 -10.67
CA ARG A 338 -7.57 8.56 -11.75
C ARG A 338 -6.63 8.96 -12.89
N ARG A 339 -5.43 9.47 -12.55
CA ARG A 339 -4.40 9.82 -13.54
C ARG A 339 -3.89 8.59 -14.27
N GLY A 340 -3.59 7.50 -13.55
CA GLY A 340 -3.04 6.27 -14.10
C GLY A 340 -4.01 5.55 -15.02
N THR A 341 -5.27 5.40 -14.60
CA THR A 341 -6.32 4.74 -15.39
C THR A 341 -6.66 5.54 -16.65
N ARG A 342 -6.72 6.88 -16.56
CA ARG A 342 -6.89 7.75 -17.74
C ARG A 342 -5.79 7.58 -18.80
N LEU A 343 -4.56 7.31 -18.37
CA LEU A 343 -3.42 7.10 -19.27
C LEU A 343 -3.34 5.65 -19.79
N ALA A 344 -3.72 4.67 -18.96
CA ALA A 344 -3.66 3.25 -19.28
C ALA A 344 -4.83 2.78 -20.16
N GLY A 345 -6.00 3.42 -20.03
CA GLY A 345 -7.27 2.88 -20.50
C GLY A 345 -7.79 1.74 -19.61
N PRO A 346 -8.83 1.03 -20.06
CA PRO A 346 -9.43 -0.09 -19.32
C PRO A 346 -8.42 -1.22 -19.06
N GLY A 347 -8.59 -1.96 -17.97
CA GLY A 347 -7.72 -3.10 -17.63
C GLY A 347 -6.49 -2.74 -16.80
N ALA A 348 -6.43 -1.52 -16.29
CA ALA A 348 -5.36 -1.10 -15.38
C ALA A 348 -5.41 -1.89 -14.07
N VAL A 349 -4.23 -2.19 -13.53
CA VAL A 349 -4.04 -2.86 -12.24
C VAL A 349 -3.43 -1.87 -11.28
N VAL A 350 -4.05 -1.72 -10.11
CA VAL A 350 -3.57 -0.88 -9.03
C VAL A 350 -2.86 -1.75 -8.01
N VAL A 351 -1.70 -1.30 -7.54
CA VAL A 351 -0.98 -1.95 -6.44
C VAL A 351 -0.66 -0.91 -5.39
N LYS A 352 -1.04 -1.16 -4.15
CA LYS A 352 -0.71 -0.32 -3.01
C LYS A 352 0.06 -1.13 -1.97
N ALA A 353 1.26 -0.68 -1.65
CA ALA A 353 2.17 -1.40 -0.77
C ALA A 353 2.52 -0.58 0.47
N VAL A 354 3.05 -1.27 1.46
CA VAL A 354 3.53 -0.67 2.71
C VAL A 354 5.05 -0.74 2.75
N GLY A 355 5.67 0.39 3.13
CA GLY A 355 7.13 0.49 3.26
C GLY A 355 7.66 -0.41 4.37
N THR A 356 8.90 -0.87 4.24
CA THR A 356 9.53 -1.75 5.25
C THR A 356 9.76 -1.05 6.60
N SER A 357 9.90 0.27 6.57
CA SER A 357 10.10 1.15 7.73
C SER A 357 8.82 1.78 8.25
N GLN A 358 7.64 1.30 7.85
CA GLN A 358 6.35 1.86 8.30
C GLN A 358 6.21 1.77 9.82
N ASP A 359 6.01 2.92 10.46
CA ASP A 359 5.75 3.01 11.90
C ASP A 359 4.25 3.00 12.19
N TYR A 360 3.74 1.80 12.49
CA TYR A 360 2.32 1.56 12.81
C TYR A 360 1.85 2.21 14.11
N ARG A 361 2.74 2.80 14.90
CA ARG A 361 2.33 3.55 16.10
C ARG A 361 1.67 4.88 15.75
N PHE A 362 1.97 5.44 14.58
CA PHE A 362 1.53 6.78 14.17
C PHE A 362 0.77 6.80 12.85
N ASP A 363 1.04 5.87 11.94
CA ASP A 363 0.37 5.82 10.66
C ASP A 363 0.03 4.39 10.24
N ILE A 364 -1.24 4.19 9.84
CA ILE A 364 -1.76 2.92 9.34
C ILE A 364 -2.17 3.12 7.87
N PRO A 365 -1.49 2.49 6.91
CA PRO A 365 -1.87 2.58 5.50
C PRO A 365 -3.29 2.06 5.28
N THR A 366 -4.09 2.78 4.49
CA THR A 366 -5.53 2.50 4.34
C THR A 366 -5.96 2.38 2.88
N VAL A 367 -7.00 1.57 2.66
CA VAL A 367 -7.84 1.55 1.45
C VAL A 367 -9.29 1.65 1.89
N GLY A 368 -10.06 2.53 1.25
CA GLY A 368 -11.49 2.72 1.53
C GLY A 368 -12.32 2.79 0.25
N SER A 369 -13.61 3.06 0.39
CA SER A 369 -14.56 3.13 -0.73
C SER A 369 -14.13 4.14 -1.80
N ALA A 370 -13.63 5.33 -1.41
CA ALA A 370 -13.16 6.36 -2.34
C ALA A 370 -12.06 5.86 -3.31
N THR A 371 -11.16 5.01 -2.82
CA THR A 371 -10.12 4.38 -3.64
C THR A 371 -10.74 3.43 -4.66
N LEU A 372 -11.75 2.65 -4.27
CA LEU A 372 -12.47 1.76 -5.17
C LEU A 372 -13.32 2.55 -6.18
N GLU A 373 -13.96 3.64 -5.76
CA GLU A 373 -14.69 4.54 -6.67
C GLU A 373 -13.76 5.11 -7.76
N ALA A 374 -12.57 5.59 -7.39
CA ALA A 374 -11.56 6.04 -8.35
C ALA A 374 -11.12 4.94 -9.33
N MET A 375 -11.06 3.69 -8.86
CA MET A 375 -10.78 2.53 -9.73
C MET A 375 -11.92 2.25 -10.69
N VAL A 376 -13.17 2.30 -10.23
CA VAL A 376 -14.38 2.10 -11.03
C VAL A 376 -14.49 3.19 -12.11
N GLU A 377 -14.33 4.46 -11.74
CA GLU A 377 -14.32 5.61 -12.65
C GLU A 377 -13.32 5.42 -13.80
N GLY A 378 -12.16 4.85 -13.48
CA GLY A 378 -11.07 4.63 -14.42
C GLY A 378 -11.10 3.31 -15.19
N GLY A 379 -11.99 2.38 -14.85
CA GLY A 379 -12.00 1.04 -15.44
C GLY A 379 -10.79 0.18 -15.09
N ALA A 380 -10.23 0.35 -13.89
CA ALA A 380 -9.25 -0.59 -13.34
C ALA A 380 -9.92 -1.94 -13.02
N THR A 381 -9.18 -3.05 -13.12
CA THR A 381 -9.76 -4.39 -13.01
C THR A 381 -9.22 -5.19 -11.83
N ALA A 382 -8.11 -4.77 -11.22
CA ALA A 382 -7.59 -5.42 -10.03
C ALA A 382 -6.88 -4.46 -9.08
N LEU A 383 -6.95 -4.77 -7.78
CA LEU A 383 -6.22 -4.12 -6.69
C LEU A 383 -5.40 -5.17 -5.93
N GLY A 384 -4.08 -4.99 -5.90
CA GLY A 384 -3.17 -5.72 -5.01
C GLY A 384 -2.79 -4.87 -3.80
N ILE A 385 -2.95 -5.41 -2.59
CA ILE A 385 -2.53 -4.77 -1.33
C ILE A 385 -1.68 -5.67 -0.45
N ASP A 386 -0.83 -5.08 0.40
CA ASP A 386 -0.08 -5.82 1.41
C ASP A 386 -1.00 -6.35 2.54
N GLY A 387 -0.99 -7.67 2.73
CA GLY A 387 -1.75 -8.34 3.78
C GLY A 387 -1.23 -8.12 5.18
N ALA A 388 -2.16 -8.07 6.14
CA ALA A 388 -1.93 -7.79 7.56
C ALA A 388 -1.18 -6.46 7.86
N LYS A 389 -1.01 -5.61 6.84
CA LYS A 389 -0.31 -4.32 6.90
C LYS A 389 -1.19 -3.15 6.48
N MET A 390 -2.30 -3.42 5.77
CA MET A 390 -3.22 -2.42 5.27
C MET A 390 -4.59 -2.53 5.96
N LEU A 391 -5.15 -1.39 6.32
CA LEU A 391 -6.50 -1.28 6.87
C LEU A 391 -7.53 -1.14 5.73
N LEU A 392 -8.60 -1.94 5.78
CA LEU A 392 -9.76 -1.76 4.91
C LEU A 392 -10.83 -0.98 5.66
N VAL A 393 -10.94 0.31 5.33
CA VAL A 393 -11.97 1.18 5.88
C VAL A 393 -13.29 0.80 5.22
N ASP A 394 -14.25 0.39 6.05
CA ASP A 394 -15.58 -0.07 5.63
C ASP A 394 -15.48 -1.23 4.63
N ARG A 395 -14.83 -2.31 5.09
CA ARG A 395 -14.52 -3.52 4.32
C ARG A 395 -15.70 -4.04 3.52
N GLU A 396 -16.89 -4.11 4.12
CA GLU A 396 -18.11 -4.60 3.48
C GLU A 396 -18.46 -3.76 2.25
N GLU A 397 -18.33 -2.43 2.36
CA GLU A 397 -18.61 -1.50 1.27
C GLU A 397 -17.54 -1.61 0.17
N VAL A 398 -16.27 -1.68 0.55
CA VAL A 398 -15.16 -1.91 -0.39
C VAL A 398 -15.36 -3.17 -1.22
N ILE A 399 -15.70 -4.29 -0.56
CA ILE A 399 -15.93 -5.58 -1.25
C ILE A 399 -17.16 -5.49 -2.14
N ARG A 400 -18.27 -4.91 -1.66
CA ARG A 400 -19.51 -4.74 -2.42
C ARG A 400 -19.28 -3.92 -3.69
N LEU A 401 -18.55 -2.80 -3.60
CA LEU A 401 -18.21 -1.95 -4.75
C LEU A 401 -17.32 -2.72 -5.74
N ALA A 402 -16.30 -3.42 -5.24
CA ALA A 402 -15.39 -4.17 -6.09
C ALA A 402 -16.11 -5.31 -6.84
N ASP A 403 -16.90 -6.12 -6.13
CA ASP A 403 -17.68 -7.21 -6.73
C ASP A 403 -18.70 -6.69 -7.75
N GLY A 404 -19.40 -5.60 -7.42
CA GLY A 404 -20.36 -4.96 -8.33
C GLY A 404 -19.74 -4.43 -9.62
N ALA A 405 -18.48 -4.01 -9.56
CA ALA A 405 -17.72 -3.52 -10.71
C ALA A 405 -16.84 -4.58 -11.39
N GLY A 406 -16.79 -5.81 -10.88
CA GLY A 406 -15.92 -6.87 -11.39
C GLY A 406 -14.43 -6.65 -11.11
N ILE A 407 -14.09 -5.84 -10.11
CA ILE A 407 -12.71 -5.58 -9.68
C ILE A 407 -12.26 -6.71 -8.74
N ALA A 408 -11.12 -7.35 -9.06
CA ALA A 408 -10.52 -8.33 -8.16
C ALA A 408 -9.67 -7.62 -7.09
N VAL A 409 -9.97 -7.82 -5.81
CA VAL A 409 -9.13 -7.33 -4.71
C VAL A 409 -8.40 -8.49 -4.08
N VAL A 410 -7.08 -8.40 -4.02
CA VAL A 410 -6.23 -9.41 -3.40
C VAL A 410 -5.24 -8.81 -2.42
N SER A 411 -5.12 -9.47 -1.29
CA SER A 411 -4.18 -9.17 -0.23
C SER A 411 -3.04 -10.19 -0.27
N VAL A 412 -1.81 -9.73 -0.48
CA VAL A 412 -0.63 -10.57 -0.72
C VAL A 412 0.33 -10.49 0.47
N GLU A 413 1.02 -11.59 0.79
CA GLU A 413 2.00 -11.65 1.90
C GLU A 413 3.33 -10.92 1.61
#